data_AF-A0A437RC61-F1
#
_entry.id   AF-A0A437RC61-F1
#
_cell.length_a   1.000
_cell.length_b   1.000
_cell.length_c   1.000
_cell.angle_alpha   90.00
_cell.angle_beta   90.00
_cell.angle_gamma   90.00
#
_symmetry.space_group_name_H-M   'P 1'
#
loop_
_entity.id
_entity.type
_entity.pdbx_description
1 polymer ?
#
loop_
_entity_poly.entity_id
_entity_poly.type
_entity_poly.pdbx_seq_one_letter_code
_entity_poly.pdbx_strand_id
1 'polypeptide(L)'
;MAVVHHFARRGLLGAALALGIGAGVAPAALAQAPAYTIIDLGVVGGSTASQAFGMSTDGRAVVGRSLGNPTSATLWTAAGGLQALPNLAGRNFAVANDVNNAGLAVGSSTTTAFGAGALPVVWNNGVLSALTMPSGYTVGQANGVNAAGVVVGAVGSGVGQRGAIYNSSGVGSVITATTANGSYMTVAFGINDAGLVVGTGIDPANAAVNVGMVYDSVSGVMRSVGALPAANGALNFGVGNGGHVVGSSMFNQGAGQPFVWTASGGMTAIPLPAGTSQASARGVNSSGWVVGTASSAFAVPFLYADGSTYTLQSLLPANSGWDISTNTSSSALAIADDGSIAGTAVYNGQVRAYLMTPVPEPASALLLLAGLLAGAVWRGRLRSAHART
;
A
#
# COMPACT_ATOMS: atom_id res chain seq x y z
N MET A 1 -72.02 22.39 50.70
CA MET A 1 -72.43 23.49 49.80
C MET A 1 -71.41 24.61 49.96
N ALA A 2 -70.70 24.91 48.87
CA ALA A 2 -69.87 26.11 48.59
C ALA A 2 -68.81 26.65 49.60
N VAL A 3 -67.54 26.51 49.17
CA VAL A 3 -66.41 27.51 49.06
C VAL A 3 -66.00 28.39 50.27
N VAL A 4 -64.69 28.42 50.58
CA VAL A 4 -63.75 29.59 50.55
C VAL A 4 -62.55 29.41 51.52
N HIS A 5 -61.33 29.48 50.94
CA HIS A 5 -60.00 30.02 51.39
C HIS A 5 -59.58 29.93 52.89
N HIS A 6 -58.33 29.69 53.33
CA HIS A 6 -57.08 30.34 52.95
C HIS A 6 -55.85 29.71 53.70
N PHE A 7 -54.67 29.80 53.07
CA PHE A 7 -53.25 29.65 53.45
C PHE A 7 -52.73 29.32 54.88
N ALA A 8 -51.72 28.42 54.85
CA ALA A 8 -50.34 28.49 55.40
C ALA A 8 -50.00 28.09 56.86
N ARG A 9 -49.12 27.06 56.99
CA ARG A 9 -47.70 27.11 57.46
C ARG A 9 -47.12 25.68 57.52
N ARG A 10 -46.10 25.37 56.70
CA ARG A 10 -44.66 25.23 57.01
C ARG A 10 -44.27 24.15 58.03
N GLY A 11 -43.51 23.16 57.56
CA GLY A 11 -42.65 22.26 58.34
C GLY A 11 -41.61 21.60 57.42
N LEU A 12 -40.33 21.80 57.71
CA LEU A 12 -39.15 21.40 56.93
C LEU A 12 -38.90 19.89 56.97
N LEU A 13 -38.32 19.33 55.89
CA LEU A 13 -37.49 18.13 55.89
C LEU A 13 -36.44 18.23 54.76
N GLY A 14 -35.18 17.92 55.10
CA GLY A 14 -33.99 18.23 54.33
C GLY A 14 -33.75 17.33 53.11
N ALA A 15 -32.98 17.86 52.15
CA ALA A 15 -32.46 17.12 51.01
C ALA A 15 -30.94 17.06 51.10
N ALA A 16 -30.41 15.85 51.28
CA ALA A 16 -28.99 15.55 51.12
C ALA A 16 -28.63 15.57 49.63
N LEU A 17 -27.64 16.38 49.25
CA LEU A 17 -27.12 16.42 47.88
C LEU A 17 -26.04 15.34 47.73
N ALA A 18 -26.39 14.22 47.11
CA ALA A 18 -25.42 13.21 46.70
C ALA A 18 -24.72 13.68 45.41
N LEU A 19 -23.44 14.04 45.50
CA LEU A 19 -22.58 14.29 44.35
C LEU A 19 -22.11 12.93 43.78
N GLY A 20 -22.84 12.43 42.79
CA GLY A 20 -22.39 11.28 41.99
C GLY A 20 -21.22 11.69 41.08
N ILE A 21 -20.05 11.10 41.31
CA ILE A 21 -18.89 11.21 40.41
C ILE A 21 -19.16 10.23 39.25
N GLY A 22 -19.82 10.72 38.20
CA GLY A 22 -19.88 10.01 36.94
C GLY A 22 -18.51 10.06 36.27
N ALA A 23 -17.77 8.95 36.30
CA ALA A 23 -16.61 8.75 35.43
C ALA A 23 -17.14 8.63 33.98
N GLY A 24 -17.37 9.77 33.34
CA GLY A 24 -17.67 9.82 31.93
C GLY A 24 -16.46 9.32 31.16
N VAL A 25 -16.58 8.14 30.56
CA VAL A 25 -15.65 7.70 29.52
C VAL A 25 -15.78 8.73 28.40
N ALA A 26 -14.76 9.55 28.19
CA ALA A 26 -14.74 10.44 27.04
C ALA A 26 -14.88 9.54 25.79
N PRO A 27 -15.83 9.83 24.86
CA PRO A 27 -15.87 9.10 23.62
C PRO A 27 -14.51 9.23 22.96
N ALA A 28 -13.91 8.11 22.57
CA ALA A 28 -12.71 8.12 21.75
C ALA A 28 -12.99 9.04 20.55
N ALA A 29 -12.20 10.10 20.41
CA ALA A 29 -12.32 10.98 19.25
C ALA A 29 -12.15 10.09 18.01
N LEU A 30 -13.16 10.06 17.15
CA LEU A 30 -13.06 9.36 15.86
C LEU A 30 -11.84 9.96 15.14
N ALA A 31 -10.88 9.12 14.78
CA ALA A 31 -9.75 9.54 13.96
C ALA A 31 -10.32 10.16 12.68
N GLN A 32 -9.98 11.43 12.43
CA GLN A 32 -10.40 12.11 11.22
C GLN A 32 -9.77 11.40 10.03
N ALA A 33 -10.56 11.19 8.97
CA ALA A 33 -10.05 10.56 7.75
C ALA A 33 -8.89 11.43 7.18
N PRO A 34 -7.77 10.82 6.77
CA PRO A 34 -6.65 11.57 6.20
C PRO A 34 -7.07 12.25 4.91
N ALA A 35 -6.75 13.53 4.75
CA ALA A 35 -7.00 14.24 3.50
C ALA A 35 -5.84 14.10 2.53
N TYR A 36 -6.12 14.02 1.23
CA TYR A 36 -5.10 13.91 0.19
C TYR A 36 -5.31 14.94 -0.92
N THR A 37 -4.20 15.42 -1.49
CA THR A 37 -4.17 15.98 -2.84
C THR A 37 -3.83 14.87 -3.84
N ILE A 38 -4.14 15.11 -5.12
CA ILE A 38 -3.83 14.19 -6.20
C ILE A 38 -3.32 14.96 -7.41
N ILE A 39 -2.28 14.43 -8.06
CA ILE A 39 -1.73 14.99 -9.30
C ILE A 39 -1.75 13.95 -10.41
N ASP A 40 -2.00 14.41 -11.63
CA ASP A 40 -1.79 13.62 -12.85
C ASP A 40 -0.29 13.60 -13.15
N LEU A 41 0.30 12.41 -13.20
CA LEU A 41 1.71 12.27 -13.58
C LEU A 41 1.93 12.48 -15.08
N GLY A 42 0.86 12.41 -15.87
CA GLY A 42 0.89 12.61 -17.31
C GLY A 42 1.20 11.35 -18.09
N VAL A 43 1.64 11.53 -19.34
CA VAL A 43 2.07 10.49 -20.27
C VAL A 43 3.35 10.94 -20.96
N VAL A 44 4.19 10.01 -21.41
CA VAL A 44 5.36 10.34 -22.22
C VAL A 44 5.08 10.16 -23.72
N GLY A 45 5.59 11.10 -24.53
CA GLY A 45 5.33 11.13 -25.97
C GLY A 45 3.85 11.28 -26.31
N GLY A 46 3.43 10.79 -27.48
CA GLY A 46 2.03 10.75 -27.90
C GLY A 46 1.22 9.58 -27.31
N SER A 47 1.62 9.03 -26.16
CA SER A 47 0.93 7.90 -25.53
C SER A 47 -0.47 8.29 -25.07
N THR A 48 -1.41 7.34 -25.07
CA THR A 48 -2.83 7.61 -24.77
C THR A 48 -3.21 7.35 -23.32
N ALA A 49 -2.36 6.65 -22.58
CA ALA A 49 -2.60 6.31 -21.17
C ALA A 49 -1.28 6.04 -20.44
N SER A 50 -1.31 6.13 -19.11
CA SER A 50 -0.20 5.78 -18.23
C SER A 50 -0.66 4.97 -17.04
N GLN A 51 0.26 4.21 -16.45
CA GLN A 51 0.02 3.39 -15.26
C GLN A 51 1.22 3.52 -14.32
N ALA A 52 0.98 3.66 -13.02
CA ALA A 52 2.01 3.56 -11.98
C ALA A 52 1.96 2.19 -11.29
N PHE A 53 3.13 1.63 -10.98
CA PHE A 53 3.28 0.30 -10.38
C PHE A 53 4.06 0.32 -9.06
N GLY A 54 5.11 1.14 -8.95
CA GLY A 54 6.00 1.19 -7.80
C GLY A 54 6.37 2.62 -7.42
N MET A 55 6.88 2.80 -6.20
CA MET A 55 7.25 4.09 -5.64
C MET A 55 8.34 3.92 -4.58
N SER A 56 9.24 4.90 -4.49
CA SER A 56 10.28 4.93 -3.47
C SER A 56 9.68 5.12 -2.07
N THR A 57 10.32 4.58 -1.03
CA THR A 57 9.78 4.62 0.34
C THR A 57 9.70 6.04 0.90
N ASP A 58 10.46 6.99 0.35
CA ASP A 58 10.37 8.41 0.68
C ASP A 58 9.33 9.21 -0.15
N GLY A 59 8.58 8.54 -1.04
CA GLY A 59 7.53 9.16 -1.85
C GLY A 59 8.03 10.05 -3.00
N ARG A 60 9.35 10.13 -3.24
CA ARG A 60 9.94 11.08 -4.20
C ARG A 60 10.06 10.57 -5.62
N ALA A 61 9.94 9.27 -5.85
CA ALA A 61 10.02 8.65 -7.16
C ALA A 61 8.85 7.69 -7.39
N VAL A 62 8.17 7.80 -8.53
CA VAL A 62 7.11 6.89 -8.96
C VAL A 62 7.49 6.28 -10.29
N VAL A 63 7.34 4.95 -10.43
CA VAL A 63 7.63 4.24 -11.67
C VAL A 63 6.41 3.55 -12.24
N GLY A 64 6.48 3.31 -13.55
CA GLY A 64 5.38 2.71 -14.28
C GLY A 64 5.64 2.57 -15.77
N ARG A 65 4.59 2.80 -16.57
CA ARG A 65 4.69 2.84 -18.02
C ARG A 65 3.71 3.84 -18.65
N SER A 66 4.04 4.30 -19.85
CA SER A 66 3.09 4.92 -20.78
C SER A 66 2.77 3.97 -21.93
N LEU A 67 1.48 3.85 -22.23
CA LEU A 67 0.94 2.95 -23.23
C LEU A 67 1.02 3.60 -24.62
N GLY A 68 1.98 3.13 -25.41
CA GLY A 68 2.24 3.57 -26.77
C GLY A 68 2.83 2.44 -27.62
N ASN A 69 3.30 2.77 -28.83
CA ASN A 69 4.11 1.86 -29.64
C ASN A 69 5.34 2.63 -30.14
N PRO A 70 6.50 2.51 -29.45
CA PRO A 70 6.80 1.59 -28.35
C PRO A 70 6.10 1.93 -27.00
N THR A 71 5.92 0.93 -26.13
CA THR A 71 5.57 1.16 -24.71
C THR A 71 6.85 1.54 -23.97
N SER A 72 6.81 2.65 -23.25
CA SER A 72 7.96 3.16 -22.51
C SER A 72 7.76 2.96 -21.01
N ALA A 73 8.75 2.39 -20.34
CA ALA A 73 8.86 2.48 -18.89
C ALA A 73 9.02 3.97 -18.51
N THR A 74 8.52 4.36 -17.34
CA THR A 74 8.55 5.76 -16.91
C THR A 74 9.06 5.91 -15.49
N LEU A 75 9.74 7.03 -15.23
CA LEU A 75 10.11 7.50 -13.90
C LEU A 75 9.58 8.93 -13.75
N TRP A 76 8.82 9.17 -12.70
CA TRP A 76 8.43 10.50 -12.25
C TRP A 76 9.22 10.88 -11.01
N THR A 77 9.69 12.12 -10.97
CA THR A 77 10.21 12.76 -9.75
C THR A 77 9.67 14.19 -9.66
N ALA A 78 9.57 14.75 -8.45
CA ALA A 78 9.11 16.13 -8.29
C ALA A 78 10.01 17.16 -9.02
N ALA A 79 11.32 16.90 -9.08
CA ALA A 79 12.29 17.80 -9.74
C ALA A 79 12.32 17.61 -11.27
N GLY A 80 12.14 16.39 -11.76
CA GLY A 80 12.30 16.05 -13.17
C GLY A 80 11.00 15.90 -13.98
N GLY A 81 9.84 15.88 -13.30
CA GLY A 81 8.58 15.50 -13.91
C GLY A 81 8.57 14.04 -14.37
N LEU A 82 7.60 13.67 -15.21
CA LEU A 82 7.51 12.33 -15.81
C LEU A 82 8.46 12.23 -17.00
N GLN A 83 9.34 11.23 -16.97
CA GLN A 83 10.33 10.98 -18.00
C GLN A 83 10.23 9.53 -18.50
N ALA A 84 10.52 9.34 -19.79
CA ALA A 84 10.64 8.02 -20.37
C ALA A 84 12.00 7.42 -20.01
N LEU A 85 12.00 6.17 -19.58
CA LEU A 85 13.21 5.37 -19.41
C LEU A 85 13.54 4.66 -20.73
N PRO A 86 14.82 4.51 -21.10
CA PRO A 86 15.20 3.90 -22.36
C PRO A 86 14.79 2.43 -22.45
N ASN A 87 14.49 1.98 -23.67
CA ASN A 87 14.16 0.59 -23.99
C ASN A 87 15.42 -0.20 -24.37
N LEU A 88 15.41 -1.51 -24.11
CA LEU A 88 16.50 -2.38 -24.54
C LEU A 88 16.43 -2.59 -26.06
N ALA A 89 17.59 -2.61 -26.74
CA ALA A 89 17.63 -2.79 -28.19
C ALA A 89 16.86 -4.05 -28.62
N GLY A 90 15.97 -3.90 -29.61
CA GLY A 90 15.10 -4.98 -30.10
C GLY A 90 13.89 -5.29 -29.22
N ARG A 91 13.65 -4.53 -28.13
CA ARG A 91 12.57 -4.75 -27.17
C ARG A 91 11.79 -3.47 -26.90
N ASN A 92 10.77 -3.27 -27.73
CA ASN A 92 10.00 -2.04 -27.81
C ASN A 92 8.95 -1.87 -26.70
N PHE A 93 8.89 -2.76 -25.72
CA PHE A 93 7.88 -2.74 -24.68
C PHE A 93 8.55 -2.90 -23.33
N ALA A 94 8.74 -1.79 -22.61
CA ALA A 94 9.32 -1.81 -21.26
C ALA A 94 8.32 -1.39 -20.20
N VAL A 95 8.50 -1.91 -18.99
CA VAL A 95 7.76 -1.53 -17.79
C VAL A 95 8.75 -1.43 -16.63
N ALA A 96 8.65 -0.37 -15.84
CA ALA A 96 9.32 -0.27 -14.55
C ALA A 96 8.32 -0.65 -13.44
N ASN A 97 8.68 -1.67 -12.66
CA ASN A 97 7.81 -2.28 -11.64
C ASN A 97 8.06 -1.69 -10.25
N ASP A 98 9.31 -1.34 -9.93
CA ASP A 98 9.70 -0.83 -8.61
C ASP A 98 10.92 0.10 -8.68
N VAL A 99 11.10 0.94 -7.65
CA VAL A 99 12.18 1.92 -7.53
C VAL A 99 12.57 2.17 -6.08
N ASN A 100 13.87 2.26 -5.79
CA ASN A 100 14.35 2.62 -4.45
C ASN A 100 14.62 4.13 -4.30
N ASN A 101 14.93 4.59 -3.08
CA ASN A 101 15.20 6.01 -2.78
C ASN A 101 16.44 6.59 -3.50
N ALA A 102 17.33 5.74 -4.03
CA ALA A 102 18.47 6.17 -4.84
C ALA A 102 18.11 6.37 -6.32
N GLY A 103 16.84 6.13 -6.71
CA GLY A 103 16.38 6.21 -8.10
C GLY A 103 16.76 4.98 -8.94
N LEU A 104 17.20 3.89 -8.32
CA LEU A 104 17.42 2.61 -9.00
C LEU A 104 16.05 1.98 -9.29
N ALA A 105 15.63 1.99 -10.56
CA ALA A 105 14.39 1.39 -10.99
C ALA A 105 14.63 0.02 -11.62
N VAL A 106 13.69 -0.92 -11.44
CA VAL A 106 13.77 -2.27 -11.99
C VAL A 106 12.50 -2.65 -12.71
N GLY A 107 12.59 -3.59 -13.65
CA GLY A 107 11.42 -4.03 -14.37
C GLY A 107 11.71 -5.06 -15.46
N SER A 108 10.95 -4.97 -16.54
CA SER A 108 10.96 -5.93 -17.64
C SER A 108 11.00 -5.24 -18.99
N SER A 109 11.70 -5.85 -19.95
CA SER A 109 11.72 -5.41 -21.34
C SER A 109 11.38 -6.58 -22.29
N THR A 110 10.38 -6.40 -23.14
CA THR A 110 9.77 -7.46 -23.96
C THR A 110 9.75 -7.08 -25.45
N THR A 111 9.68 -8.08 -26.32
CA THR A 111 9.65 -7.88 -27.77
C THR A 111 8.25 -7.54 -28.30
N THR A 112 7.21 -7.90 -27.55
CA THR A 112 5.80 -7.62 -27.89
C THR A 112 5.05 -7.00 -26.72
N ALA A 113 3.92 -6.35 -27.01
CA ALA A 113 3.00 -5.80 -26.02
C ALA A 113 2.44 -6.87 -25.06
N PHE A 114 2.44 -8.14 -25.46
CA PHE A 114 1.96 -9.27 -24.67
C PHE A 114 3.05 -9.96 -23.83
N GLY A 115 4.25 -9.39 -23.80
CA GLY A 115 5.30 -9.83 -22.88
C GLY A 115 6.26 -10.90 -23.42
N ALA A 116 6.30 -11.12 -24.74
CA ALA A 116 7.16 -12.16 -25.32
C ALA A 116 8.65 -11.91 -25.01
N GLY A 117 9.33 -13.01 -24.67
CA GLY A 117 10.78 -13.06 -24.46
C GLY A 117 11.30 -12.20 -23.32
N ALA A 118 10.49 -11.82 -22.33
CA ALA A 118 10.84 -10.87 -21.25
C ALA A 118 12.27 -11.04 -20.70
N LEU A 119 12.99 -9.92 -20.58
CA LEU A 119 14.25 -9.85 -19.83
C LEU A 119 14.11 -8.93 -18.63
N PRO A 120 14.70 -9.31 -17.47
CA PRO A 120 14.79 -8.45 -16.31
C PRO A 120 15.78 -7.32 -16.60
N VAL A 121 15.40 -6.09 -16.28
CA VAL A 121 16.20 -4.90 -16.55
C VAL A 121 16.28 -4.00 -15.32
N VAL A 122 17.33 -3.18 -15.29
CA VAL A 122 17.55 -2.15 -14.30
C VAL A 122 17.87 -0.83 -14.98
N TRP A 123 17.35 0.27 -14.44
CA TRP A 123 17.70 1.63 -14.80
C TRP A 123 18.36 2.27 -13.59
N ASN A 124 19.66 2.58 -13.73
CA ASN A 124 20.42 3.27 -12.71
C ASN A 124 20.81 4.65 -13.23
N ASN A 125 20.31 5.72 -12.60
CA ASN A 125 20.50 7.09 -13.09
C ASN A 125 20.14 7.25 -14.58
N GLY A 126 19.04 6.64 -15.01
CA GLY A 126 18.59 6.65 -16.41
C GLY A 126 19.35 5.71 -17.35
N VAL A 127 20.44 5.08 -16.90
CA VAL A 127 21.20 4.11 -17.70
C VAL A 127 20.56 2.74 -17.59
N LEU A 128 20.11 2.21 -18.72
CA LEU A 128 19.53 0.87 -18.82
C LEU A 128 20.63 -0.21 -18.87
N SER A 129 20.41 -1.31 -18.17
CA SER A 129 21.14 -2.56 -18.33
C SER A 129 20.23 -3.77 -18.12
N ALA A 130 20.50 -4.86 -18.84
CA ALA A 130 19.86 -6.14 -18.55
C ALA A 130 20.53 -6.78 -17.33
N LEU A 131 19.73 -7.40 -16.46
CA LEU A 131 20.24 -8.19 -15.35
C LEU A 131 20.76 -9.54 -15.89
N THR A 132 21.85 -10.05 -15.30
CA THR A 132 22.47 -11.31 -15.73
C THR A 132 21.61 -12.47 -15.25
N MET A 133 21.12 -13.28 -16.18
CA MET A 133 20.28 -14.44 -15.90
C MET A 133 21.06 -15.57 -15.23
N PRO A 134 20.45 -16.33 -14.29
CA PRO A 134 21.01 -17.59 -13.83
C PRO A 134 21.17 -18.60 -14.99
N SER A 135 22.17 -19.48 -14.90
CA SER A 135 22.41 -20.53 -15.90
C SER A 135 21.16 -21.37 -16.16
N GLY A 136 20.88 -21.66 -17.44
CA GLY A 136 19.73 -22.45 -17.88
C GLY A 136 18.43 -21.66 -18.08
N TYR A 137 18.41 -20.35 -17.81
CA TYR A 137 17.24 -19.49 -18.00
C TYR A 137 17.45 -18.46 -19.10
N THR A 138 16.43 -18.24 -19.91
CA THR A 138 16.47 -17.32 -21.07
C THR A 138 15.43 -16.19 -21.02
N VAL A 139 14.50 -16.26 -20.05
CA VAL A 139 13.46 -15.25 -19.82
C VAL A 139 13.31 -14.99 -18.33
N GLY A 140 12.97 -13.76 -17.97
CA GLY A 140 12.78 -13.35 -16.59
C GLY A 140 12.24 -11.94 -16.46
N GLN A 141 12.00 -11.54 -15.22
CA GLN A 141 11.44 -10.24 -14.87
C GLN A 141 11.92 -9.82 -13.48
N ALA A 142 12.15 -8.52 -13.30
CA ALA A 142 12.45 -7.92 -12.01
C ALA A 142 11.21 -7.19 -11.48
N ASN A 143 10.85 -7.46 -10.23
CA ASN A 143 9.59 -7.01 -9.64
C ASN A 143 9.79 -6.06 -8.45
N GLY A 144 10.85 -6.25 -7.66
CA GLY A 144 11.11 -5.43 -6.47
C GLY A 144 12.60 -5.17 -6.26
N VAL A 145 12.95 -4.05 -5.62
CA VAL A 145 14.32 -3.65 -5.33
C VAL A 145 14.43 -2.97 -3.96
N ASN A 146 15.45 -3.32 -3.17
CA ASN A 146 15.68 -2.68 -1.87
C ASN A 146 16.74 -1.56 -1.93
N ALA A 147 16.98 -0.88 -0.81
CA ALA A 147 17.96 0.21 -0.70
C ALA A 147 19.41 -0.22 -0.98
N ALA A 148 19.74 -1.51 -0.79
CA ALA A 148 21.07 -2.06 -1.09
C ALA A 148 21.24 -2.42 -2.58
N GLY A 149 20.22 -2.22 -3.41
CA GLY A 149 20.23 -2.57 -4.83
C GLY A 149 20.08 -4.06 -5.09
N VAL A 150 19.63 -4.84 -4.09
CA VAL A 150 19.24 -6.24 -4.30
C VAL A 150 17.87 -6.26 -4.97
N VAL A 151 17.77 -7.00 -6.06
CA VAL A 151 16.57 -7.09 -6.90
C VAL A 151 15.96 -8.47 -6.75
N VAL A 152 14.65 -8.57 -6.74
CA VAL A 152 13.92 -9.84 -6.76
C VAL A 152 12.93 -9.91 -7.91
N GLY A 153 12.59 -11.12 -8.32
CA GLY A 153 11.63 -11.34 -9.39
C GLY A 153 11.44 -12.82 -9.72
N ALA A 154 11.36 -13.13 -11.00
CA ALA A 154 11.21 -14.50 -11.49
C ALA A 154 12.05 -14.76 -12.74
N VAL A 155 12.40 -16.03 -12.93
CA VAL A 155 13.07 -16.54 -14.14
C VAL A 155 12.34 -17.77 -14.66
N GLY A 156 12.43 -18.02 -15.96
CA GLY A 156 11.73 -19.09 -16.65
C GLY A 156 10.24 -18.81 -16.84
N SER A 157 9.52 -19.81 -17.34
CA SER A 157 8.10 -19.73 -17.66
C SER A 157 7.40 -21.07 -17.42
N GLY A 158 6.07 -21.04 -17.27
CA GLY A 158 5.26 -22.24 -17.03
C GLY A 158 5.74 -23.03 -15.82
N VAL A 159 5.80 -24.35 -15.94
CA VAL A 159 6.24 -25.26 -14.85
C VAL A 159 7.69 -25.06 -14.41
N GLY A 160 8.52 -24.47 -15.27
CA GLY A 160 9.92 -24.16 -14.99
C GLY A 160 10.15 -22.81 -14.30
N GLN A 161 9.10 -22.04 -14.05
CA GLN A 161 9.23 -20.72 -13.43
C GLN A 161 9.71 -20.82 -11.98
N ARG A 162 10.68 -19.98 -11.60
CA ARG A 162 11.26 -19.94 -10.26
C ARG A 162 11.45 -18.49 -9.80
N GLY A 163 11.30 -18.28 -8.49
CA GLY A 163 11.69 -17.02 -7.85
C GLY A 163 13.19 -16.80 -8.00
N ALA A 164 13.59 -15.55 -8.24
CA ALA A 164 14.98 -15.18 -8.43
C ALA A 164 15.37 -13.96 -7.61
N ILE A 165 16.65 -13.91 -7.25
CA ILE A 165 17.30 -12.80 -6.57
C ILE A 165 18.55 -12.41 -7.35
N TYR A 166 18.75 -11.11 -7.55
CA TYR A 166 19.92 -10.54 -8.21
C TYR A 166 20.66 -9.68 -7.19
N ASN A 167 21.97 -9.90 -7.08
CA ASN A 167 22.80 -9.09 -6.19
C ASN A 167 22.93 -7.65 -6.73
N SER A 168 23.56 -6.77 -5.95
CA SER A 168 23.77 -5.36 -6.33
C SER A 168 24.63 -5.15 -7.57
N SER A 169 25.35 -6.19 -8.02
CA SER A 169 26.09 -6.20 -9.30
C SER A 169 25.24 -6.70 -10.48
N GLY A 170 23.96 -7.00 -10.25
CA GLY A 170 23.02 -7.47 -11.26
C GLY A 170 23.14 -8.94 -11.64
N VAL A 171 23.85 -9.75 -10.85
CA VAL A 171 24.02 -11.19 -11.11
C VAL A 171 22.91 -11.98 -10.43
N GLY A 172 22.12 -12.70 -11.23
CA GLY A 172 20.97 -13.47 -10.79
C GLY A 172 21.29 -14.87 -10.28
N SER A 173 20.51 -15.30 -9.29
CA SER A 173 20.45 -16.68 -8.79
C SER A 173 19.00 -17.09 -8.53
N VAL A 174 18.73 -18.40 -8.59
CA VAL A 174 17.42 -18.96 -8.24
C VAL A 174 17.30 -19.08 -6.73
N ILE A 175 16.14 -18.70 -6.17
CA ILE A 175 15.81 -18.96 -4.77
C ILE A 175 15.50 -20.46 -4.64
N THR A 176 16.44 -21.23 -4.10
CA THR A 176 16.33 -22.70 -3.97
C THR A 176 15.75 -23.15 -2.63
N ALA A 177 15.60 -22.24 -1.67
CA ALA A 177 15.03 -22.55 -0.36
C ALA A 177 13.57 -23.01 -0.48
N THR A 178 13.22 -24.03 0.30
CA THR A 178 11.86 -24.57 0.39
C THR A 178 11.34 -24.51 1.82
N THR A 179 10.02 -24.54 1.98
CA THR A 179 9.40 -24.79 3.28
C THR A 179 9.63 -26.25 3.73
N ALA A 180 9.27 -26.57 4.97
CA ALA A 180 9.38 -27.93 5.51
C ALA A 180 8.57 -28.98 4.74
N ASN A 181 7.45 -28.60 4.12
CA ASN A 181 6.65 -29.45 3.23
C ASN A 181 7.11 -29.42 1.76
N GLY A 182 8.24 -28.74 1.45
CA GLY A 182 8.81 -28.71 0.11
C GLY A 182 8.21 -27.66 -0.83
N SER A 183 7.33 -26.76 -0.36
CA SER A 183 6.85 -25.65 -1.17
C SER A 183 7.99 -24.73 -1.57
N TYR A 184 7.98 -24.26 -2.82
CA TYR A 184 9.02 -23.41 -3.38
C TYR A 184 8.43 -22.16 -4.04
N MET A 185 9.20 -21.06 -4.03
CA MET A 185 8.77 -19.78 -4.59
C MET A 185 8.88 -19.79 -6.12
N THR A 186 7.82 -19.37 -6.80
CA THR A 186 7.77 -19.25 -8.26
C THR A 186 7.94 -17.81 -8.72
N VAL A 187 7.44 -16.85 -7.95
CA VAL A 187 7.60 -15.42 -8.23
C VAL A 187 7.83 -14.68 -6.92
N ALA A 188 8.94 -13.95 -6.85
CA ALA A 188 9.14 -12.92 -5.83
C ALA A 188 8.55 -11.60 -6.32
N PHE A 189 7.67 -10.99 -5.54
CA PHE A 189 7.00 -9.72 -5.89
C PHE A 189 7.65 -8.51 -5.21
N GLY A 190 8.15 -8.66 -3.99
CA GLY A 190 8.74 -7.54 -3.24
C GLY A 190 9.85 -7.98 -2.29
N ILE A 191 10.68 -7.02 -1.90
CA ILE A 191 11.78 -7.17 -0.96
C ILE A 191 11.87 -5.91 -0.09
N ASN A 192 12.11 -6.05 1.21
CA ASN A 192 12.40 -4.91 2.08
C ASN A 192 13.91 -4.73 2.34
N ASP A 193 14.28 -3.66 3.06
CA ASP A 193 15.69 -3.32 3.31
C ASP A 193 16.40 -4.31 4.24
N ALA A 194 15.64 -5.09 5.03
CA ALA A 194 16.18 -6.17 5.86
C ALA A 194 16.40 -7.47 5.07
N GLY A 195 16.06 -7.51 3.76
CA GLY A 195 16.21 -8.69 2.92
C GLY A 195 15.08 -9.71 3.06
N LEU A 196 13.93 -9.33 3.61
CA LEU A 196 12.71 -10.14 3.60
C LEU A 196 12.06 -10.05 2.22
N VAL A 197 12.05 -11.16 1.50
CA VAL A 197 11.46 -11.32 0.18
C VAL A 197 10.08 -11.93 0.31
N VAL A 198 9.10 -11.43 -0.43
CA VAL A 198 7.72 -11.96 -0.43
C VAL A 198 7.26 -12.31 -1.83
N GLY A 199 6.42 -13.33 -1.92
CA GLY A 199 5.98 -13.82 -3.22
C GLY A 199 4.93 -14.91 -3.14
N THR A 200 4.72 -15.55 -4.29
CA THR A 200 3.88 -16.75 -4.40
C THR A 200 4.73 -17.98 -4.70
N GLY A 201 4.23 -19.13 -4.30
CA GLY A 201 4.85 -20.43 -4.51
C GLY A 201 3.85 -21.53 -4.82
N ILE A 202 4.41 -22.72 -5.03
CA ILE A 202 3.66 -23.95 -5.30
C ILE A 202 3.91 -24.93 -4.17
N ASP A 203 2.85 -25.57 -3.68
CA ASP A 203 2.95 -26.79 -2.90
C ASP A 203 3.05 -27.99 -3.86
N PRO A 204 4.18 -28.72 -3.90
CA PRO A 204 4.35 -29.86 -4.81
C PRO A 204 3.38 -31.01 -4.49
N ALA A 205 2.86 -31.11 -3.27
CA ALA A 205 1.87 -32.11 -2.88
C ALA A 205 0.42 -31.66 -3.15
N ASN A 206 0.18 -30.37 -3.37
CA ASN A 206 -1.15 -29.82 -3.64
C ASN A 206 -1.10 -28.52 -4.46
N ALA A 207 -0.94 -28.66 -5.77
CA ALA A 207 -0.81 -27.52 -6.69
C ALA A 207 -2.09 -26.66 -6.81
N ALA A 208 -3.23 -27.08 -6.23
CA ALA A 208 -4.47 -26.29 -6.23
C ALA A 208 -4.48 -25.18 -5.16
N VAL A 209 -3.55 -25.23 -4.20
CA VAL A 209 -3.45 -24.25 -3.12
C VAL A 209 -2.50 -23.12 -3.50
N ASN A 210 -2.94 -21.87 -3.30
CA ASN A 210 -2.06 -20.71 -3.38
C ASN A 210 -1.15 -20.66 -2.15
N VAL A 211 0.17 -20.63 -2.35
CA VAL A 211 1.12 -20.57 -1.23
C VAL A 211 1.74 -19.17 -1.16
N GLY A 212 1.38 -18.42 -0.11
CA GLY A 212 1.98 -17.13 0.20
C GLY A 212 3.34 -17.37 0.86
N MET A 213 4.41 -16.94 0.21
CA MET A 213 5.78 -17.27 0.61
C MET A 213 6.50 -16.04 1.17
N VAL A 214 7.29 -16.26 2.23
CA VAL A 214 8.26 -15.30 2.76
C VAL A 214 9.63 -15.98 2.82
N TYR A 215 10.64 -15.31 2.30
CA TYR A 215 12.02 -15.79 2.25
C TYR A 215 12.93 -14.74 2.87
N ASP A 216 13.64 -15.13 3.92
CA ASP A 216 14.70 -14.31 4.49
C ASP A 216 15.99 -14.59 3.71
N SER A 217 16.40 -13.62 2.88
CA SER A 217 17.60 -13.75 2.04
C SER A 217 18.91 -13.72 2.82
N VAL A 218 18.90 -13.28 4.08
CA VAL A 218 20.07 -13.25 4.95
C VAL A 218 20.26 -14.60 5.62
N SER A 219 19.20 -15.18 6.19
CA SER A 219 19.27 -16.48 6.86
C SER A 219 19.05 -17.68 5.93
N GLY A 220 18.52 -17.47 4.73
CA GLY A 220 18.21 -18.51 3.76
C GLY A 220 16.93 -19.30 4.09
N VAL A 221 16.09 -18.81 5.01
CA VAL A 221 14.91 -19.54 5.50
C VAL A 221 13.66 -19.16 4.71
N MET A 222 12.96 -20.17 4.18
CA MET A 222 11.67 -20.04 3.50
C MET A 222 10.52 -20.49 4.42
N ARG A 223 9.44 -19.69 4.48
CA ARG A 223 8.22 -20.00 5.23
C ARG A 223 6.98 -19.68 4.40
N SER A 224 5.89 -20.41 4.66
CA SER A 224 4.55 -20.03 4.22
C SER A 224 3.89 -19.15 5.28
N VAL A 225 3.09 -18.17 4.86
CA VAL A 225 2.31 -17.30 5.78
C VAL A 225 0.99 -17.93 6.23
N GLY A 226 0.62 -19.08 5.67
CA GLY A 226 -0.67 -19.72 5.93
C GLY A 226 -1.83 -19.01 5.23
N ALA A 227 -3.02 -19.06 5.84
CA ALA A 227 -4.25 -18.48 5.32
C ALA A 227 -5.15 -17.99 6.47
N LEU A 228 -6.09 -17.09 6.15
CA LEU A 228 -7.17 -16.69 7.06
C LEU A 228 -8.15 -17.84 7.35
N PRO A 229 -8.96 -17.76 8.42
CA PRO A 229 -10.03 -18.72 8.66
C PRO A 229 -10.94 -18.90 7.43
N ALA A 230 -11.34 -20.15 7.16
CA ALA A 230 -12.13 -20.57 6.00
C ALA A 230 -11.44 -20.45 4.62
N ALA A 231 -10.20 -19.93 4.56
CA ALA A 231 -9.32 -20.04 3.40
C ALA A 231 -8.36 -21.23 3.55
N ASN A 232 -7.66 -21.58 2.48
CA ASN A 232 -6.62 -22.62 2.50
C ASN A 232 -5.29 -22.18 1.88
N GLY A 233 -5.22 -20.95 1.36
CA GLY A 233 -4.03 -20.39 0.75
C GLY A 233 -4.02 -18.88 0.75
N ALA A 234 -2.88 -18.33 0.34
CA ALA A 234 -2.65 -16.90 0.23
C ALA A 234 -1.72 -16.57 -0.95
N LEU A 235 -1.79 -15.32 -1.41
CA LEU A 235 -0.83 -14.72 -2.33
C LEU A 235 -0.25 -13.48 -1.65
N ASN A 236 1.08 -13.40 -1.56
CA ASN A 236 1.77 -12.23 -1.00
C ASN A 236 2.17 -11.30 -2.15
N PHE A 237 1.92 -10.00 -2.00
CA PHE A 237 2.20 -9.00 -3.05
C PHE A 237 3.15 -7.90 -2.60
N GLY A 238 3.07 -7.47 -1.34
CA GLY A 238 3.85 -6.34 -0.83
C GLY A 238 4.49 -6.63 0.51
N VAL A 239 5.62 -5.96 0.78
CA VAL A 239 6.33 -6.00 2.05
C VAL A 239 6.87 -4.61 2.39
N GLY A 240 6.71 -4.19 3.64
CA GLY A 240 7.21 -2.92 4.14
C GLY A 240 8.47 -3.09 5.00
N ASN A 241 9.20 -2.00 5.22
CA ASN A 241 10.39 -1.99 6.08
C ASN A 241 10.09 -2.32 7.56
N GLY A 242 8.84 -2.16 8.00
CA GLY A 242 8.38 -2.63 9.31
C GLY A 242 8.17 -4.16 9.41
N GLY A 243 8.40 -4.91 8.32
CA GLY A 243 8.19 -6.37 8.27
C GLY A 243 6.74 -6.80 8.06
N HIS A 244 5.84 -5.86 7.77
CA HIS A 244 4.46 -6.14 7.38
C HIS A 244 4.42 -6.74 5.98
N VAL A 245 3.75 -7.88 5.82
CA VAL A 245 3.51 -8.55 4.54
C VAL A 245 2.03 -8.46 4.22
N VAL A 246 1.70 -8.07 3.00
CA VAL A 246 0.31 -7.92 2.56
C VAL A 246 0.00 -8.72 1.32
N GLY A 247 -1.26 -9.08 1.19
CA GLY A 247 -1.68 -10.00 0.15
C GLY A 247 -3.18 -10.19 0.05
N SER A 248 -3.56 -11.33 -0.50
CA SER A 248 -4.94 -11.81 -0.54
C SER A 248 -4.99 -13.28 -0.13
N SER A 249 -5.81 -13.61 0.85
CA SER A 249 -6.07 -14.96 1.34
C SER A 249 -7.36 -15.49 0.70
N MET A 250 -7.37 -16.75 0.28
CA MET A 250 -8.47 -17.32 -0.50
C MET A 250 -8.59 -18.83 -0.32
N PHE A 251 -9.77 -19.36 -0.60
CA PHE A 251 -9.99 -20.80 -0.73
C PHE A 251 -9.78 -21.21 -2.19
N ASN A 252 -8.71 -21.94 -2.48
CA ASN A 252 -8.24 -22.23 -3.84
C ASN A 252 -8.17 -20.94 -4.67
N GLN A 253 -8.70 -20.93 -5.90
CA GLN A 253 -8.75 -19.75 -6.78
C GLN A 253 -10.00 -18.88 -6.57
N GLY A 254 -10.59 -18.90 -5.37
CA GLY A 254 -11.83 -18.19 -5.04
C GLY A 254 -11.68 -16.70 -4.78
N ALA A 255 -12.75 -16.09 -4.26
CA ALA A 255 -12.75 -14.69 -3.84
C ALA A 255 -11.73 -14.44 -2.73
N GLY A 256 -10.94 -13.38 -2.88
CA GLY A 256 -9.84 -13.05 -1.98
C GLY A 256 -10.20 -12.07 -0.87
N GLN A 257 -9.72 -12.32 0.35
CA GLN A 257 -9.77 -11.41 1.49
C GLN A 257 -8.38 -10.79 1.71
N PRO A 258 -8.25 -9.45 1.74
CA PRO A 258 -6.97 -8.79 1.97
C PRO A 258 -6.50 -9.03 3.41
N PHE A 259 -5.18 -9.08 3.63
CA PHE A 259 -4.60 -9.30 4.95
C PHE A 259 -3.33 -8.48 5.18
N VAL A 260 -2.98 -8.32 6.46
CA VAL A 260 -1.63 -7.99 6.95
C VAL A 260 -1.09 -9.17 7.74
N TRP A 261 0.16 -9.54 7.50
CA TRP A 261 0.88 -10.58 8.22
C TRP A 261 2.15 -10.00 8.84
N THR A 262 2.48 -10.45 10.04
CA THR A 262 3.79 -10.22 10.67
C THR A 262 4.32 -11.52 11.25
N ALA A 263 5.64 -11.63 11.40
CA ALA A 263 6.26 -12.83 11.97
C ALA A 263 5.81 -13.11 13.42
N SER A 264 5.52 -12.07 14.20
CA SER A 264 5.09 -12.19 15.60
C SER A 264 3.57 -12.31 15.77
N GLY A 265 2.78 -11.68 14.89
CA GLY A 265 1.32 -11.60 15.03
C GLY A 265 0.55 -12.57 14.13
N GLY A 266 1.21 -13.21 13.17
CA GLY A 266 0.53 -14.03 12.15
C GLY A 266 -0.33 -13.16 11.22
N MET A 267 -1.33 -13.79 10.58
CA MET A 267 -2.19 -13.17 9.58
C MET A 267 -3.44 -12.55 10.21
N THR A 268 -3.73 -11.29 9.89
CA THR A 268 -4.94 -10.57 10.28
C THR A 268 -5.66 -10.05 9.03
N ALA A 269 -6.98 -10.21 8.98
CA ALA A 269 -7.78 -9.72 7.86
C ALA A 269 -7.90 -8.19 7.88
N ILE A 270 -7.84 -7.57 6.71
CA ILE A 270 -8.17 -6.15 6.52
C ILE A 270 -9.68 -6.04 6.27
N PRO A 271 -10.42 -5.19 7.01
CA PRO A 271 -11.83 -4.93 6.74
C PRO A 271 -12.04 -4.37 5.33
N LEU A 272 -13.06 -4.86 4.64
CA LEU A 272 -13.37 -4.40 3.28
C LEU A 272 -14.06 -3.02 3.31
N PRO A 273 -13.84 -2.17 2.29
CA PRO A 273 -14.67 -0.99 2.08
C PRO A 273 -16.15 -1.37 1.94
N ALA A 274 -17.04 -0.51 2.45
CA ALA A 274 -18.49 -0.72 2.36
C ALA A 274 -18.95 -0.95 0.90
N GLY A 275 -19.82 -1.93 0.68
CA GLY A 275 -20.34 -2.27 -0.65
C GLY A 275 -19.42 -3.14 -1.51
N THR A 276 -18.31 -3.63 -0.96
CA THR A 276 -17.40 -4.57 -1.65
C THR A 276 -17.41 -5.95 -0.98
N SER A 277 -17.03 -6.99 -1.73
CA SER A 277 -17.10 -8.40 -1.27
C SER A 277 -15.77 -9.15 -1.34
N GLN A 278 -14.76 -8.59 -2.01
CA GLN A 278 -13.45 -9.19 -2.15
C GLN A 278 -12.40 -8.10 -2.41
N ALA A 279 -11.15 -8.34 -2.04
CA ALA A 279 -10.07 -7.42 -2.32
C ALA A 279 -8.68 -8.08 -2.30
N SER A 280 -7.70 -7.34 -2.81
CA SER A 280 -6.29 -7.66 -2.65
C SER A 280 -5.54 -6.44 -2.14
N ALA A 281 -4.76 -6.62 -1.08
CA ALA A 281 -3.75 -5.66 -0.69
C ALA A 281 -2.53 -5.78 -1.61
N ARG A 282 -1.89 -4.64 -1.93
CA ARG A 282 -0.84 -4.54 -2.96
C ARG A 282 0.44 -3.91 -2.43
N GLY A 283 0.32 -2.80 -1.70
CA GLY A 283 1.44 -2.08 -1.11
C GLY A 283 1.26 -1.89 0.39
N VAL A 284 2.36 -1.81 1.13
CA VAL A 284 2.37 -1.54 2.57
C VAL A 284 3.61 -0.74 2.96
N ASN A 285 3.45 0.27 3.81
CA ASN A 285 4.57 1.09 4.28
C ASN A 285 5.14 0.61 5.63
N SER A 286 6.17 1.29 6.14
CA SER A 286 6.82 0.93 7.41
C SER A 286 5.87 0.91 8.61
N SER A 287 4.85 1.78 8.60
CA SER A 287 3.86 1.92 9.66
C SER A 287 2.73 0.89 9.58
N GLY A 288 2.73 0.03 8.55
CA GLY A 288 1.68 -0.97 8.34
C GLY A 288 0.41 -0.41 7.70
N TRP A 289 0.46 0.80 7.13
CA TRP A 289 -0.62 1.30 6.28
C TRP A 289 -0.58 0.57 4.94
N VAL A 290 -1.76 0.20 4.44
CA VAL A 290 -1.90 -0.71 3.31
C VAL A 290 -2.74 -0.08 2.23
N VAL A 291 -2.31 -0.22 0.98
CA VAL A 291 -3.14 0.10 -0.18
C VAL A 291 -3.46 -1.14 -0.98
N GLY A 292 -4.59 -1.11 -1.65
CA GLY A 292 -5.01 -2.22 -2.49
C GLY A 292 -6.21 -1.87 -3.34
N THR A 293 -6.82 -2.88 -3.91
CA THR A 293 -8.01 -2.73 -4.74
C THR A 293 -9.03 -3.77 -4.32
N ALA A 294 -10.18 -3.29 -3.87
CA ALA A 294 -11.37 -4.08 -3.68
C ALA A 294 -12.12 -4.18 -5.01
N SER A 295 -12.81 -5.30 -5.23
CA SER A 295 -13.64 -5.47 -6.41
C SER A 295 -15.08 -5.76 -6.06
N SER A 296 -15.96 -5.15 -6.83
CA SER A 296 -17.36 -5.50 -7.02
C SER A 296 -17.64 -5.39 -8.52
N ALA A 297 -18.66 -4.64 -8.95
CA ALA A 297 -18.86 -4.26 -10.36
C ALA A 297 -17.74 -3.36 -10.93
N PHE A 298 -17.05 -2.61 -10.06
CA PHE A 298 -15.95 -1.70 -10.40
C PHE A 298 -14.70 -1.99 -9.56
N ALA A 299 -13.56 -1.44 -9.98
CA ALA A 299 -12.34 -1.41 -9.18
C ALA A 299 -12.45 -0.29 -8.14
N VAL A 300 -12.31 -0.64 -6.85
CA VAL A 300 -12.40 0.31 -5.72
C VAL A 300 -11.07 0.30 -4.96
N PRO A 301 -10.12 1.18 -5.32
CA PRO A 301 -8.90 1.36 -4.56
C PRO A 301 -9.19 1.82 -3.13
N PHE A 302 -8.41 1.29 -2.18
CA PHE A 302 -8.58 1.61 -0.77
C PHE A 302 -7.24 1.88 -0.07
N LEU A 303 -7.32 2.60 1.04
CA LEU A 303 -6.29 2.75 2.07
C LEU A 303 -6.81 2.10 3.36
N TYR A 304 -6.03 1.22 3.96
CA TYR A 304 -6.20 0.76 5.34
C TYR A 304 -5.13 1.40 6.21
N ALA A 305 -5.55 2.24 7.14
CA ALA A 305 -4.69 3.00 8.05
C ALA A 305 -5.32 3.03 9.44
N ASP A 306 -4.50 2.79 10.46
CA ASP A 306 -4.88 2.92 11.87
C ASP A 306 -6.18 2.20 12.26
N GLY A 307 -6.36 0.99 11.71
CA GLY A 307 -7.52 0.13 11.99
C GLY A 307 -8.76 0.40 11.14
N SER A 308 -8.72 1.42 10.27
CA SER A 308 -9.86 1.83 9.43
C SER A 308 -9.55 1.68 7.93
N THR A 309 -10.58 1.34 7.15
CA THR A 309 -10.48 1.24 5.68
C THR A 309 -11.25 2.37 5.01
N TYR A 310 -10.59 3.10 4.12
CA TYR A 310 -11.12 4.22 3.36
C TYR A 310 -11.07 3.90 1.87
N THR A 311 -12.10 4.26 1.10
CA THR A 311 -11.96 4.26 -0.37
C THR A 311 -11.11 5.46 -0.78
N LEU A 312 -10.23 5.31 -1.77
CA LEU A 312 -9.40 6.46 -2.17
C LEU A 312 -10.24 7.63 -2.70
N GLN A 313 -11.38 7.33 -3.35
CA GLN A 313 -12.33 8.34 -3.80
C GLN A 313 -12.86 9.21 -2.65
N SER A 314 -13.05 8.66 -1.44
CA SER A 314 -13.54 9.43 -0.29
C SER A 314 -12.48 10.33 0.35
N LEU A 315 -11.21 10.13 -0.01
CA LEU A 315 -10.09 10.93 0.51
C LEU A 315 -9.75 12.12 -0.39
N LEU A 316 -10.39 12.23 -1.56
CA LEU A 316 -10.15 13.29 -2.53
C LEU A 316 -11.15 14.45 -2.40
N PRO A 317 -10.75 15.68 -2.78
CA PRO A 317 -11.68 16.78 -2.94
C PRO A 317 -12.79 16.42 -3.94
N ALA A 318 -14.02 16.86 -3.64
CA ALA A 318 -15.13 16.76 -4.58
C ALA A 318 -14.80 17.51 -5.89
N ASN A 319 -15.30 17.00 -7.02
CA ASN A 319 -15.09 17.59 -8.35
C ASN A 319 -13.61 17.73 -8.78
N SER A 320 -12.73 16.87 -8.26
CA SER A 320 -11.31 16.84 -8.64
C SER A 320 -11.04 16.43 -10.10
N GLY A 321 -12.06 15.96 -10.84
CA GLY A 321 -11.95 15.40 -12.19
C GLY A 321 -11.46 13.95 -12.24
N TRP A 322 -11.13 13.38 -11.07
CA TRP A 322 -10.73 11.99 -10.93
C TRP A 322 -11.93 11.09 -10.65
N ASP A 323 -12.06 10.05 -11.47
CA ASP A 323 -12.87 8.86 -11.19
C ASP A 323 -11.94 7.71 -10.78
N ILE A 324 -11.94 7.38 -9.50
CA ILE A 324 -11.12 6.32 -8.92
C ILE A 324 -11.95 5.08 -8.55
N SER A 325 -13.29 5.13 -8.62
CA SER A 325 -14.14 4.05 -8.07
C SER A 325 -15.28 3.56 -8.97
N THR A 326 -15.48 4.15 -10.15
CA THR A 326 -16.59 3.79 -11.05
C THR A 326 -16.14 3.25 -12.41
N ASN A 327 -14.89 2.78 -12.47
CA ASN A 327 -14.30 2.16 -13.66
C ASN A 327 -13.50 0.89 -13.29
N THR A 328 -12.94 0.22 -14.31
CA THR A 328 -12.17 -1.03 -14.16
C THR A 328 -10.66 -0.84 -14.30
N SER A 329 -10.19 0.38 -14.56
CA SER A 329 -8.77 0.71 -14.73
C SER A 329 -8.10 1.19 -13.44
N SER A 330 -8.89 1.55 -12.44
CA SER A 330 -8.39 2.11 -11.18
C SER A 330 -7.63 1.09 -10.32
N SER A 331 -6.54 1.53 -9.72
CA SER A 331 -5.73 0.75 -8.80
C SER A 331 -5.00 1.65 -7.80
N ALA A 332 -4.59 1.05 -6.67
CA ALA A 332 -3.59 1.60 -5.76
C ALA A 332 -2.56 0.49 -5.52
N LEU A 333 -1.33 0.71 -5.96
CA LEU A 333 -0.31 -0.32 -6.04
C LEU A 333 0.87 -0.06 -5.11
N ALA A 334 1.19 1.21 -4.83
CA ALA A 334 2.32 1.57 -3.99
C ALA A 334 1.93 2.63 -2.95
N ILE A 335 2.56 2.53 -1.77
CA ILE A 335 2.43 3.49 -0.66
C ILE A 335 3.82 3.72 -0.05
N ALA A 336 4.15 4.98 0.21
CA ALA A 336 5.41 5.40 0.83
C ALA A 336 5.25 5.59 2.35
N ASP A 337 6.38 5.77 3.05
CA ASP A 337 6.42 5.91 4.51
C ASP A 337 5.86 7.26 4.99
N ASP A 338 5.84 8.27 4.10
CA ASP A 338 5.15 9.54 4.35
C ASP A 338 3.63 9.47 4.14
N GLY A 339 3.12 8.31 3.71
CA GLY A 339 1.70 8.08 3.40
C GLY A 339 1.33 8.39 1.95
N SER A 340 2.24 8.86 1.10
CA SER A 340 1.96 9.09 -0.32
C SER A 340 1.57 7.79 -1.02
N ILE A 341 0.62 7.85 -1.96
CA ILE A 341 0.04 6.69 -2.66
C ILE A 341 0.16 6.88 -4.17
N ALA A 342 0.61 5.84 -4.87
CA ALA A 342 0.66 5.84 -6.33
C ALA A 342 -0.18 4.71 -6.94
N GLY A 343 -0.77 5.00 -8.09
CA GLY A 343 -1.62 4.05 -8.80
C GLY A 343 -2.09 4.56 -10.14
N THR A 344 -3.15 3.94 -10.64
CA THR A 344 -3.78 4.29 -11.91
C THR A 344 -5.24 4.66 -11.65
N ALA A 345 -5.78 5.65 -12.34
CA ALA A 345 -7.20 6.01 -12.29
C ALA A 345 -7.65 6.70 -13.58
N VAL A 346 -8.92 7.06 -13.67
CA VAL A 346 -9.45 7.83 -14.80
C VAL A 346 -9.48 9.32 -14.42
N TYR A 347 -8.81 10.15 -15.22
CA TYR A 347 -8.84 11.60 -15.09
C TYR A 347 -9.40 12.21 -16.37
N ASN A 348 -10.52 12.93 -16.26
CA ASN A 348 -11.22 13.53 -17.42
C ASN A 348 -11.43 12.55 -18.59
N GLY A 349 -11.80 11.31 -18.29
CA GLY A 349 -12.05 10.25 -19.28
C GLY A 349 -10.81 9.53 -19.81
N GLN A 350 -9.60 9.85 -19.32
CA GLN A 350 -8.35 9.23 -19.74
C GLN A 350 -7.73 8.40 -18.61
N VAL A 351 -7.13 7.26 -18.94
CA VAL A 351 -6.42 6.44 -17.95
C VAL A 351 -5.06 7.07 -17.66
N ARG A 352 -4.81 7.43 -16.39
CA ARG A 352 -3.63 8.17 -15.95
C ARG A 352 -3.01 7.55 -14.70
N ALA A 353 -1.69 7.55 -14.67
CA ALA A 353 -0.92 7.36 -13.45
C ALA A 353 -1.08 8.59 -12.54
N TYR A 354 -1.25 8.37 -11.24
CA TYR A 354 -1.38 9.43 -10.26
C TYR A 354 -0.39 9.29 -9.11
N LEU A 355 -0.15 10.42 -8.44
CA LEU A 355 0.42 10.47 -7.10
C LEU A 355 -0.57 11.22 -6.18
N MET A 356 -0.94 10.57 -5.09
CA MET A 356 -1.68 11.16 -3.98
C MET A 356 -0.70 11.48 -2.85
N THR A 357 -0.73 12.71 -2.35
CA THR A 357 0.11 13.14 -1.22
C THR A 357 -0.78 13.56 -0.05
N PRO A 358 -0.49 13.14 1.19
CA PRO A 358 -1.27 13.59 2.35
C PRO A 358 -1.24 15.11 2.48
N VAL A 359 -2.39 15.69 2.81
CA VAL A 359 -2.49 17.10 3.18
C VAL A 359 -2.05 17.22 4.64
N PRO A 360 -0.99 17.98 4.95
CA PRO A 360 -0.61 18.22 6.34
C PRO A 360 -1.79 18.82 7.10
N GLU A 361 -2.11 18.27 8.27
CA GLU A 361 -3.13 18.85 9.16
C GLU A 361 -2.84 20.35 9.32
N PRO A 362 -3.81 21.24 9.06
CA PRO A 362 -3.53 22.66 9.08
C PRO A 362 -3.07 23.04 10.49
N ALA A 363 -1.97 23.80 10.57
CA ALA A 363 -1.38 24.27 11.83
C ALA A 363 -2.39 25.02 12.74
N SER A 364 -3.55 25.40 12.22
CA SER A 364 -4.68 25.94 12.97
C SER A 364 -5.22 24.97 14.04
N ALA A 365 -5.18 23.64 13.84
CA ALA A 365 -5.57 22.67 14.87
C ALA A 365 -4.59 22.68 16.06
N LEU A 366 -3.29 22.77 15.78
CA LEU A 366 -2.24 22.94 16.80
C LEU A 366 -2.33 24.29 17.50
N LEU A 367 -2.65 25.37 16.78
CA LEU A 367 -2.86 26.70 17.35
C LEU A 367 -4.13 26.78 18.20
N LEU A 368 -5.20 26.08 17.83
CA LEU A 368 -6.43 26.00 18.63
C LEU A 368 -6.18 25.25 19.95
N LEU A 369 -5.46 24.14 19.91
CA LEU A 369 -5.03 23.40 21.10
C LEU A 369 -4.11 24.24 22.01
N ALA A 370 -3.14 24.95 21.42
CA ALA A 370 -2.29 25.87 22.16
C ALA A 370 -3.09 27.04 22.78
N GLY A 371 -4.07 27.58 22.06
CA GLY A 371 -4.96 28.63 22.55
C GLY A 371 -5.87 28.18 23.70
N LEU A 372 -6.41 26.96 23.63
CA LEU A 372 -7.22 26.38 24.70
C LEU A 372 -6.41 26.10 25.97
N LEU A 373 -5.17 25.60 25.84
CA LEU A 373 -4.25 25.38 26.96
C LEU A 373 -3.82 26.72 27.59
N ALA A 374 -3.48 27.73 26.77
CA ALA A 374 -3.17 29.06 27.26
C ALA A 374 -4.36 29.70 28.00
N GLY A 375 -5.58 29.53 27.48
CA GLY A 375 -6.82 30.00 28.11
C GLY A 375 -7.12 29.30 29.44
N ALA A 376 -6.87 28.00 29.55
CA ALA A 376 -7.04 27.23 30.79
C ALA A 376 -6.04 27.66 31.88
N VAL A 377 -4.76 27.86 31.51
CA VAL A 377 -3.72 28.36 32.41
C VAL A 377 -4.04 29.78 32.88
N TRP A 378 -4.52 30.64 31.99
CA TRP A 378 -4.90 32.01 32.33
C TRP A 378 -6.10 32.05 33.29
N ARG A 379 -7.14 31.23 33.05
CA ARG A 379 -8.28 31.10 33.97
C ARG A 379 -7.88 30.53 35.33
N GLY A 380 -6.91 29.62 35.38
CA GLY A 380 -6.34 29.12 36.63
C GLY A 380 -5.70 30.23 37.45
N ARG A 381 -4.90 31.09 36.81
CA ARG A 381 -4.23 32.23 37.47
C ARG A 381 -5.22 33.27 38.02
N LEU A 382 -6.31 33.56 37.29
CA LEU A 382 -7.34 34.51 37.73
C LEU A 382 -8.13 34.03 38.96
N ARG A 383 -8.36 32.71 39.06
CA ARG A 383 -9.01 32.10 40.23
C ARG A 383 -8.12 32.11 41.46
N SER A 384 -6.80 31.93 41.30
CA SER A 384 -5.84 32.04 42.40
C SER A 384 -5.67 33.48 42.92
N ALA A 385 -5.92 34.48 42.08
CA ALA A 385 -5.86 35.89 42.48
C ALA A 385 -7.08 36.34 43.31
N HIS A 386 -8.28 35.82 43.02
CA HIS A 386 -9.50 36.13 43.77
C HIS A 386 -9.64 35.35 45.09
N ALA A 387 -8.81 34.34 45.32
CA ALA A 387 -8.79 33.58 46.59
C ALA A 387 -7.82 34.16 47.64
N ARG A 388 -7.21 35.32 47.36
CA ARG A 388 -6.24 36.00 48.26
C ARG A 388 -6.69 37.40 48.74
N THR A 389 -7.97 37.71 48.58
CA THR A 389 -8.65 38.85 49.21
C THR A 389 -9.70 38.32 50.14
#